data_AF-A0A8H6PG12-F1
#
_entry.id   AF-A0A8H6PG12-F1
#
_cell.length_a   1.000
_cell.length_b   1.000
_cell.length_c   1.000
_cell.angle_alpha   90.00
_cell.angle_beta   90.00
_cell.angle_gamma   90.00
#
_symmetry.space_group_name_H-M   'P 1'
#
loop_
_entity.id
_entity.type
_entity.pdbx_description
1 polymer ?
#
loop_
_entity_poly.entity_id
_entity_poly.type
_entity_poly.pdbx_seq_one_letter_code
_entity_poly.pdbx_strand_id
1 'polypeptide(L)'
;MEAIGGYDVVINADKAKTLFRCDNPDGNCAIPGYGGHWRGENGTDETVICDRSYLTRRSLLTMCAQGYTVSGSETNTFWAADLLHRLYHLPAIGQGWIEHFADGYEEVIDLAKGNGTEPTHDSETLQYFALEAYAFDIAVPGVGCPGESHEHEHESETATGAAPTPTTTEAPSATADVPANCHTHEGGELHCT
;
A
#
# COMPACT_ATOMS: atom_id res chain seq x y z
N MET A 1 -9.44 12.45 12.90
CA MET A 1 -8.81 11.28 13.55
C MET A 1 -7.65 10.90 12.66
N GLU A 2 -6.41 10.92 13.12
CA GLU A 2 -5.26 10.55 12.25
C GLU A 2 -4.97 9.04 12.35
N ALA A 3 -3.96 8.55 11.61
CA ALA A 3 -3.67 7.12 11.46
C ALA A 3 -3.69 6.31 12.76
N ILE A 4 -2.97 6.74 13.82
CA ILE A 4 -2.97 6.05 15.13
C ILE A 4 -4.38 5.99 15.73
N GLY A 5 -5.15 7.06 15.60
CA GLY A 5 -6.54 7.12 16.05
C GLY A 5 -7.44 6.12 15.32
N GLY A 6 -7.23 5.93 14.01
CA GLY A 6 -7.95 4.91 13.22
C GLY A 6 -7.78 3.52 13.81
N TYR A 7 -6.53 3.12 14.10
CA TYR A 7 -6.26 1.82 14.73
C TYR A 7 -6.73 1.74 16.18
N ASP A 8 -6.62 2.83 16.95
CA ASP A 8 -7.11 2.86 18.33
C ASP A 8 -8.61 2.58 18.40
N VAL A 9 -9.39 3.16 17.49
CA VAL A 9 -10.83 2.92 17.39
C VAL A 9 -11.12 1.46 16.99
N VAL A 10 -10.37 0.89 16.03
CA VAL A 10 -10.47 -0.53 15.69
C VAL A 10 -10.28 -1.42 16.92
N ILE A 11 -9.35 -1.10 17.82
CA ILE A 11 -9.08 -1.88 19.03
C ILE A 11 -10.16 -1.60 20.10
N ASN A 12 -10.43 -0.34 20.40
CA ASN A 12 -11.10 0.08 21.63
C ASN A 12 -12.56 0.53 21.49
N ALA A 13 -13.07 0.79 20.28
CA ALA A 13 -14.44 1.26 20.10
C ALA A 13 -15.49 0.22 20.52
N ASP A 14 -16.66 0.70 20.91
CA ASP A 14 -17.83 -0.13 21.17
C ASP A 14 -18.36 -0.74 19.87
N LYS A 15 -18.23 -2.06 19.77
CA LYS A 15 -18.62 -2.88 18.61
C LYS A 15 -19.94 -3.62 18.84
N ALA A 16 -20.68 -3.33 19.91
CA ALA A 16 -21.89 -4.08 20.27
C ALA A 16 -22.97 -4.10 19.18
N LYS A 17 -22.98 -3.09 18.29
CA LYS A 17 -23.92 -2.98 17.18
C LYS A 17 -23.35 -3.33 15.81
N THR A 18 -22.04 -3.58 15.72
CA THR A 18 -21.40 -3.95 14.44
C THR A 18 -21.66 -5.42 14.13
N LEU A 19 -22.13 -5.72 12.92
CA LEU A 19 -22.44 -7.09 12.50
C LEU A 19 -21.73 -7.46 11.20
N PHE A 20 -20.99 -8.58 11.23
CA PHE A 20 -20.60 -9.31 10.03
C PHE A 20 -21.65 -10.35 9.70
N ARG A 21 -22.16 -10.30 8.48
CA ARG A 21 -23.17 -11.20 7.95
C ARG A 21 -22.52 -12.21 7.03
N CYS A 22 -22.98 -13.46 7.13
CA CYS A 22 -22.64 -14.52 6.19
C CYS A 22 -23.81 -14.85 5.24
N ASP A 23 -24.97 -14.22 5.43
CA ASP A 23 -26.08 -14.21 4.49
C ASP A 23 -26.00 -12.99 3.56
N ASN A 24 -26.73 -13.02 2.43
CA ASN A 24 -26.71 -11.99 1.40
C ASN A 24 -28.10 -11.33 1.26
N PRO A 25 -28.53 -10.53 2.26
CA PRO A 25 -29.89 -9.97 2.28
C PRO A 25 -30.16 -8.99 1.13
N ASP A 26 -29.14 -8.31 0.61
CA ASP A 26 -29.28 -7.30 -0.45
C ASP A 26 -29.04 -7.87 -1.85
N GLY A 27 -28.62 -9.14 -1.97
CA GLY A 27 -28.32 -9.77 -3.27
C GLY A 27 -26.97 -9.37 -3.88
N ASN A 28 -26.26 -8.39 -3.33
CA ASN A 28 -25.04 -7.81 -3.92
C ASN A 28 -23.85 -8.78 -4.01
N CYS A 29 -23.84 -9.92 -3.30
CA CYS A 29 -22.83 -10.96 -3.56
C CYS A 29 -22.91 -11.58 -4.97
N ALA A 30 -23.99 -11.32 -5.73
CA ALA A 30 -24.08 -11.70 -7.13
C ALA A 30 -23.28 -10.78 -8.07
N ILE A 31 -22.80 -9.62 -7.58
CA ILE A 31 -22.00 -8.69 -8.36
C ILE A 31 -20.60 -9.31 -8.59
N PRO A 32 -20.16 -9.47 -9.85
CA PRO A 32 -18.86 -10.07 -10.15
C PRO A 32 -17.72 -9.35 -9.44
N GLY A 33 -16.85 -10.11 -8.77
CA GLY A 33 -15.68 -9.59 -8.07
C GLY A 33 -15.90 -9.29 -6.58
N TYR A 34 -17.15 -9.17 -6.12
CA TYR A 34 -17.42 -8.80 -4.73
C TYR A 34 -17.03 -9.93 -3.76
N GLY A 35 -16.03 -9.67 -2.91
CA GLY A 35 -15.74 -10.47 -1.71
C GLY A 35 -16.71 -10.16 -0.56
N GLY A 36 -17.41 -9.03 -0.64
CA GLY A 36 -18.32 -8.55 0.37
C GLY A 36 -18.72 -7.11 0.10
N HIS A 37 -19.60 -6.58 0.95
CA HIS A 37 -20.02 -5.19 0.84
C HIS A 37 -20.56 -4.67 2.18
N TRP A 38 -20.45 -3.37 2.39
CA TRP A 38 -21.23 -2.67 3.41
C TRP A 38 -22.67 -2.51 2.93
N ARG A 39 -23.65 -2.58 3.84
CA ARG A 39 -25.07 -2.53 3.48
C ARG A 39 -25.62 -1.11 3.30
N GLY A 40 -24.82 -0.07 3.59
CA GLY A 40 -25.24 1.33 3.47
C GLY A 40 -26.50 1.62 4.29
N GLU A 41 -27.43 2.39 3.74
CA GLU A 41 -28.67 2.77 4.42
C GLU A 41 -29.59 1.57 4.79
N ASN A 42 -29.45 0.43 4.12
CA ASN A 42 -30.25 -0.77 4.42
C ASN A 42 -29.82 -1.49 5.71
N GLY A 43 -28.65 -1.15 6.25
CA GLY A 43 -28.05 -1.73 7.44
C GLY A 43 -26.70 -1.10 7.76
N THR A 44 -26.71 0.15 8.23
CA THR A 44 -25.49 0.97 8.36
C THR A 44 -24.44 0.36 9.28
N ASP A 45 -24.85 -0.46 10.25
CA ASP A 45 -23.94 -1.12 11.18
C ASP A 45 -23.53 -2.54 10.72
N GLU A 46 -23.83 -2.91 9.47
CA GLU A 46 -23.68 -4.26 8.96
C GLU A 46 -22.81 -4.35 7.69
N THR A 47 -21.93 -5.34 7.65
CA THR A 47 -21.16 -5.72 6.46
C THR A 47 -21.46 -7.17 6.12
N VAL A 48 -21.50 -7.50 4.83
CA VAL A 48 -21.78 -8.85 4.31
C VAL A 48 -20.51 -9.45 3.72
N ILE A 49 -20.18 -10.67 4.14
CA ILE A 49 -19.10 -11.49 3.60
C ILE A 49 -19.68 -12.44 2.55
N CYS A 50 -19.22 -12.33 1.31
CA CYS A 50 -19.65 -13.15 0.19
C CYS A 50 -18.79 -14.41 0.03
N ASP A 51 -19.31 -15.42 -0.66
CA ASP A 51 -18.65 -16.70 -0.93
C ASP A 51 -17.22 -16.55 -1.47
N ARG A 52 -17.00 -15.56 -2.34
CA ARG A 52 -15.67 -15.28 -2.91
C ARG A 52 -14.61 -15.07 -1.83
N SER A 53 -14.90 -14.35 -0.75
CA SER A 53 -13.91 -14.13 0.31
C SER A 53 -13.46 -15.46 0.96
N TYR A 54 -14.36 -16.43 1.13
CA TYR A 54 -13.99 -17.74 1.67
C TYR A 54 -13.07 -18.55 0.76
N LEU A 55 -13.04 -18.23 -0.53
CA LEU A 55 -12.22 -18.94 -1.52
C LEU A 55 -10.92 -18.21 -1.84
N THR A 56 -10.87 -16.89 -1.67
CA THR A 56 -9.72 -16.06 -2.10
C THR A 56 -8.90 -15.50 -0.95
N ARG A 57 -9.48 -15.36 0.26
CA ARG A 57 -8.77 -14.79 1.41
C ARG A 57 -7.90 -15.81 2.10
N ARG A 58 -6.67 -15.42 2.39
CA ARG A 58 -5.68 -16.23 3.09
C ARG A 58 -5.65 -15.90 4.58
N SER A 59 -5.13 -16.84 5.38
CA SER A 59 -4.75 -16.57 6.76
C SER A 59 -3.51 -15.68 6.81
N LEU A 60 -3.49 -14.73 7.75
CA LEU A 60 -2.34 -13.85 7.99
C LEU A 60 -1.06 -14.61 8.39
N LEU A 61 -1.20 -15.85 8.87
CA LEU A 61 -0.07 -16.76 9.11
C LEU A 61 0.73 -17.11 7.83
N THR A 62 0.16 -16.84 6.66
CA THR A 62 0.83 -17.04 5.37
C THR A 62 1.39 -15.74 4.79
N MET A 63 1.44 -14.66 5.58
CA MET A 63 2.09 -13.40 5.20
C MET A 63 3.53 -13.65 4.73
N CYS A 64 3.96 -12.94 3.67
CA CYS A 64 5.27 -13.09 3.03
C CYS A 64 5.59 -14.49 2.45
N ALA A 65 4.58 -15.36 2.32
CA ALA A 65 4.72 -16.67 1.70
C ALA A 65 3.91 -16.77 0.40
N GLN A 66 4.22 -17.80 -0.41
CA GLN A 66 3.51 -18.11 -1.66
C GLN A 66 3.53 -16.94 -2.66
N GLY A 67 4.64 -16.20 -2.71
CA GLY A 67 4.83 -15.08 -3.64
C GLY A 67 4.09 -13.80 -3.27
N TYR A 68 3.50 -13.70 -2.06
CA TYR A 68 2.92 -12.45 -1.59
C TYR A 68 4.00 -11.42 -1.27
N THR A 69 3.83 -10.21 -1.78
CA THR A 69 4.54 -9.00 -1.36
C THR A 69 3.52 -7.90 -1.09
N VAL A 70 3.85 -6.95 -0.22
CA VAL A 70 2.92 -5.88 0.16
C VAL A 70 2.61 -4.98 -1.04
N SER A 71 3.61 -4.57 -1.84
CA SER A 71 3.39 -3.73 -3.02
C SER A 71 2.77 -4.46 -4.21
N GLY A 72 3.00 -5.77 -4.33
CA GLY A 72 2.61 -6.56 -5.50
C GLY A 72 1.29 -7.32 -5.33
N SER A 73 0.51 -7.05 -4.29
CA SER A 73 -0.71 -7.81 -4.00
C SER A 73 -1.81 -6.95 -3.40
N GLU A 74 -3.05 -7.29 -3.71
CA GLU A 74 -4.25 -6.60 -3.21
C GLU A 74 -4.30 -6.58 -1.68
N THR A 75 -4.70 -5.44 -1.11
CA THR A 75 -4.90 -5.22 0.34
C THR A 75 -5.73 -6.35 0.97
N ASN A 76 -6.75 -6.76 0.23
CA ASN A 76 -7.71 -7.74 0.68
C ASN A 76 -7.20 -9.18 0.57
N THR A 77 -5.94 -9.47 0.23
CA THR A 77 -5.42 -10.86 0.11
C THR A 77 -5.62 -11.68 1.39
N PHE A 78 -5.51 -11.04 2.57
CA PHE A 78 -5.71 -11.70 3.86
C PHE A 78 -7.05 -11.35 4.49
N TRP A 79 -7.62 -12.30 5.24
CA TRP A 79 -8.82 -12.06 6.04
C TRP A 79 -8.67 -10.86 6.98
N ALA A 80 -7.49 -10.68 7.60
CA ALA A 80 -7.27 -9.59 8.55
C ALA A 80 -7.44 -8.20 7.91
N ALA A 81 -6.86 -7.99 6.72
CA ALA A 81 -6.98 -6.72 6.01
C ALA A 81 -8.37 -6.54 5.38
N ASP A 82 -8.95 -7.58 4.77
CA ASP A 82 -10.33 -7.52 4.25
C ASP A 82 -11.35 -7.20 5.36
N LEU A 83 -11.16 -7.73 6.58
CA LEU A 83 -12.01 -7.39 7.73
C LEU A 83 -11.75 -5.98 8.24
N LEU A 84 -10.50 -5.52 8.27
CA LEU A 84 -10.16 -4.15 8.65
C LEU A 84 -10.84 -3.13 7.73
N HIS A 85 -10.77 -3.35 6.42
CA HIS A 85 -11.47 -2.55 5.41
C HIS A 85 -12.97 -2.43 5.70
N ARG A 86 -13.62 -3.57 5.93
CA ARG A 86 -15.06 -3.63 6.20
C ARG A 86 -15.45 -2.92 7.49
N LEU A 87 -14.59 -2.99 8.52
CA LEU A 87 -14.81 -2.25 9.75
C LEU A 87 -14.78 -0.75 9.48
N TYR A 88 -13.88 -0.24 8.64
CA TYR A 88 -13.85 1.18 8.32
C TYR A 88 -15.12 1.70 7.62
N HIS A 89 -15.90 0.84 6.96
CA HIS A 89 -17.23 1.25 6.48
C HIS A 89 -18.27 1.43 7.59
N LEU A 90 -18.06 0.85 8.76
CA LEU A 90 -19.03 0.90 9.86
C LEU A 90 -18.92 2.23 10.63
N PRO A 91 -20.04 2.92 10.91
CA PRO A 91 -20.04 4.18 11.65
C PRO A 91 -19.35 4.10 13.02
N ALA A 92 -19.45 2.97 13.72
CA ALA A 92 -18.80 2.76 15.01
C ALA A 92 -17.25 2.79 14.93
N ILE A 93 -16.68 2.54 13.75
CA ILE A 93 -15.23 2.44 13.54
C ILE A 93 -14.73 3.54 12.61
N GLY A 94 -15.16 3.57 11.34
CA GLY A 94 -14.67 4.58 10.41
C GLY A 94 -15.29 5.96 10.62
N GLN A 95 -16.42 6.06 11.31
CA GLN A 95 -17.08 7.32 11.69
C GLN A 95 -17.41 8.25 10.51
N GLY A 96 -17.46 7.73 9.28
CA GLY A 96 -17.56 8.55 8.06
C GLY A 96 -16.35 9.47 7.86
N TRP A 97 -15.22 9.10 8.45
CA TRP A 97 -13.96 9.83 8.41
C TRP A 97 -12.89 9.06 7.66
N ILE A 98 -12.87 7.73 7.80
CA ILE A 98 -12.03 6.85 6.98
C ILE A 98 -12.84 6.43 5.74
N GLU A 99 -12.34 6.77 4.55
CA GLU A 99 -13.01 6.55 3.26
C GLU A 99 -12.06 5.93 2.22
N HIS A 100 -12.45 5.97 0.95
CA HIS A 100 -11.62 5.54 -0.18
C HIS A 100 -11.15 6.75 -0.97
N PHE A 101 -9.85 7.00 -0.96
CA PHE A 101 -9.22 8.10 -1.69
C PHE A 101 -8.25 7.60 -2.77
N ALA A 102 -7.69 6.40 -2.59
CA ALA A 102 -6.79 5.74 -3.54
C ALA A 102 -7.09 4.24 -3.58
N ASP A 103 -6.93 3.63 -4.76
CA ASP A 103 -7.12 2.20 -4.95
C ASP A 103 -5.80 1.54 -5.40
N GLY A 104 -5.27 0.64 -4.59
CA GLY A 104 -4.03 -0.09 -4.86
C GLY A 104 -2.78 0.62 -4.35
N TYR A 105 -1.67 -0.14 -4.33
CA TYR A 105 -0.42 0.30 -3.70
C TYR A 105 0.16 1.58 -4.32
N GLU A 106 0.20 1.67 -5.65
CA GLU A 106 0.78 2.83 -6.34
C GLU A 106 -0.02 4.11 -6.09
N GLU A 107 -1.35 4.05 -6.17
CA GLU A 107 -2.19 5.21 -5.89
C GLU A 107 -2.08 5.65 -4.43
N VAL A 108 -1.95 4.70 -3.50
CA VAL A 108 -1.68 4.99 -2.07
C VAL A 108 -0.35 5.69 -1.87
N ILE A 109 0.71 5.24 -2.55
CA ILE A 109 2.03 5.88 -2.50
C ILE A 109 1.98 7.28 -3.10
N ASP A 110 1.27 7.49 -4.21
CA ASP A 110 1.09 8.80 -4.83
C ASP A 110 0.25 9.74 -3.97
N LEU A 111 -0.83 9.24 -3.35
CA LEU A 111 -1.62 9.96 -2.38
C LEU A 111 -0.73 10.43 -1.21
N ALA A 112 0.12 9.54 -0.69
CA ALA A 112 1.04 9.83 0.42
C ALA A 112 2.15 10.83 0.09
N LYS A 113 2.54 11.00 -1.18
CA LYS A 113 3.49 12.03 -1.62
C LYS A 113 2.87 13.44 -1.62
N GLY A 114 1.54 13.54 -1.60
CA GLY A 114 0.83 14.82 -1.57
C GLY A 114 0.98 15.58 -0.24
N ASN A 115 0.53 16.83 -0.23
CA ASN A 115 0.46 17.67 0.99
C ASN A 115 -0.90 17.58 1.70
N GLY A 116 -1.69 16.58 1.34
CA GLY A 116 -3.04 16.36 1.83
C GLY A 116 -3.08 15.67 3.19
N THR A 117 -4.27 15.62 3.79
CA THR A 117 -4.52 14.79 4.97
C THR A 117 -5.09 13.43 4.60
N GLU A 118 -5.58 13.27 3.37
CA GLU A 118 -6.24 12.09 2.83
C GLU A 118 -5.49 10.77 3.08
N PRO A 119 -4.14 10.67 2.99
CA PRO A 119 -3.44 9.40 3.24
C PRO A 119 -3.73 8.80 4.62
N THR A 120 -3.90 9.63 5.65
CA THR A 120 -4.16 9.13 7.02
C THR A 120 -5.62 8.73 7.26
N HIS A 121 -6.48 9.01 6.29
CA HIS A 121 -7.93 8.73 6.30
C HIS A 121 -8.35 7.76 5.19
N ASP A 122 -7.40 7.29 4.40
CA ASP A 122 -7.65 6.35 3.33
C ASP A 122 -7.60 4.90 3.81
N SER A 123 -8.68 4.16 3.53
CA SER A 123 -8.83 2.79 4.02
C SER A 123 -7.79 1.84 3.43
N GLU A 124 -7.33 2.07 2.20
CA GLU A 124 -6.27 1.30 1.56
C GLU A 124 -4.89 1.62 2.15
N THR A 125 -4.58 2.90 2.35
CA THR A 125 -3.35 3.37 2.99
C THR A 125 -3.19 2.77 4.38
N LEU A 126 -4.27 2.77 5.18
CA LEU A 126 -4.27 2.14 6.49
C LEU A 126 -4.14 0.60 6.39
N GLN A 127 -4.75 -0.04 5.40
CA GLN A 127 -4.55 -1.49 5.21
C GLN A 127 -3.09 -1.82 4.86
N TYR A 128 -2.48 -1.13 3.90
CA TYR A 128 -1.08 -1.37 3.52
C TYR A 128 -0.12 -1.12 4.67
N PHE A 129 -0.30 -0.03 5.43
CA PHE A 129 0.51 0.20 6.61
C PHE A 129 0.40 -0.94 7.63
N ALA A 130 -0.82 -1.41 7.92
CA ALA A 130 -1.02 -2.51 8.87
C ALA A 130 -0.40 -3.84 8.38
N LEU A 131 -0.49 -4.11 7.08
CA LEU A 131 0.11 -5.28 6.44
C LEU A 131 1.63 -5.22 6.48
N GLU A 132 2.23 -4.08 6.14
CA GLU A 132 3.67 -3.86 6.19
C GLU A 132 4.21 -3.95 7.62
N ALA A 133 3.53 -3.31 8.59
CA ALA A 133 3.91 -3.40 10.00
C ALA A 133 3.87 -4.86 10.50
N TYR A 134 2.82 -5.61 10.18
CA TYR A 134 2.76 -7.03 10.55
C TYR A 134 3.83 -7.87 9.83
N ALA A 135 4.09 -7.58 8.55
CA ALA A 135 5.14 -8.25 7.79
C ALA A 135 6.50 -8.03 8.44
N PHE A 136 6.83 -6.78 8.78
CA PHE A 136 8.11 -6.38 9.35
C PHE A 136 8.29 -6.82 10.80
N ASP A 137 7.27 -6.71 11.66
CA ASP A 137 7.41 -7.02 13.09
C ASP A 137 7.19 -8.50 13.41
N ILE A 138 6.29 -9.18 12.69
CA ILE A 138 5.81 -10.51 13.05
C ILE A 138 6.17 -11.58 12.01
N ALA A 139 5.86 -11.35 10.73
CA ALA A 139 6.02 -12.40 9.72
C ALA A 139 7.48 -12.67 9.38
N VAL A 140 8.25 -11.61 9.12
CA VAL A 140 9.68 -11.66 8.83
C VAL A 140 10.38 -10.55 9.62
N PRO A 141 10.64 -10.77 10.93
CA PRO A 141 11.14 -9.75 11.85
C PRO A 141 12.34 -8.95 11.31
N GLY A 142 12.18 -7.62 11.21
CA GLY A 142 13.22 -6.69 10.78
C GLY A 142 13.45 -6.60 9.27
N VAL A 143 12.70 -7.36 8.45
CA VAL A 143 12.88 -7.40 6.99
C VAL A 143 11.56 -7.22 6.24
N GLY A 144 10.48 -7.88 6.67
CA GLY A 144 9.20 -7.84 5.97
C GLY A 144 9.20 -8.50 4.58
N CYS A 145 8.26 -8.07 3.73
CA CYS A 145 8.18 -8.44 2.33
C CYS A 145 7.55 -7.31 1.49
N PRO A 146 8.19 -6.12 1.48
CA PRO A 146 7.61 -4.92 0.86
C PRO A 146 7.33 -5.11 -0.64
N GLY A 147 8.12 -5.92 -1.34
CA GLY A 147 8.02 -6.12 -2.78
C GLY A 147 8.97 -5.22 -3.56
N GLU A 148 8.69 -5.02 -4.84
CA GLU A 148 9.49 -4.13 -5.69
C GLU A 148 9.15 -2.68 -5.36
N SER A 149 10.18 -1.85 -5.26
CA SER A 149 10.06 -0.40 -5.23
C SER A 149 10.12 0.11 -6.66
N HIS A 150 9.01 0.61 -7.19
CA HIS A 150 9.02 1.33 -8.45
C HIS A 150 9.63 2.72 -8.20
N GLU A 151 10.95 2.82 -8.34
CA GLU A 151 11.54 4.14 -8.60
C GLU A 151 10.92 4.62 -9.91
N HIS A 152 10.17 5.71 -9.87
CA HIS A 152 9.75 6.37 -11.09
C HIS A 152 11.04 6.74 -11.83
N GLU A 153 11.36 5.98 -12.87
CA GLU A 153 12.26 6.46 -13.90
C GLU A 153 11.66 7.76 -14.38
N HIS A 154 12.22 8.88 -13.93
CA HIS A 154 12.02 10.14 -14.63
C HIS A 154 12.53 9.87 -16.05
N GLU A 155 11.63 9.51 -16.95
CA GLU A 155 11.87 9.61 -18.39
C GLU A 155 12.31 11.06 -18.60
N SER A 156 13.62 11.24 -18.71
CA SER A 156 14.22 12.47 -19.14
C SER A 156 13.71 12.65 -20.55
N GLU A 157 12.61 13.39 -20.70
CA GLU A 157 11.98 13.74 -21.97
C GLU A 157 13.10 14.09 -22.94
N THR A 158 13.38 13.17 -23.85
CA THR A 158 14.41 13.37 -24.86
C THR A 158 13.78 14.30 -25.86
N ALA A 159 13.89 15.61 -25.61
CA ALA A 159 13.46 16.65 -26.51
C ALA A 159 14.07 16.36 -27.89
N THR A 160 13.24 15.99 -28.86
CA THR A 160 13.59 15.92 -30.28
C THR A 160 13.87 17.35 -30.78
N GLY A 161 15.06 17.84 -30.45
CA GLY A 161 15.64 19.07 -30.94
C GLY A 161 16.49 18.78 -32.17
N ALA A 162 16.23 19.54 -33.24
CA ALA A 162 16.91 19.45 -34.52
C ALA A 162 18.45 19.43 -34.41
N ALA A 163 19.07 18.61 -35.27
CA ALA A 163 20.51 18.42 -35.35
C ALA A 163 21.28 19.75 -35.56
N PRO A 164 22.29 20.06 -34.73
CA PRO A 164 23.24 21.11 -35.03
C PRO A 164 24.48 20.57 -35.76
N THR A 165 24.92 21.34 -36.73
CA THR A 165 26.12 21.22 -37.57
C THR A 165 27.40 21.11 -36.73
N PRO A 166 28.43 20.34 -37.13
CA PRO A 166 29.62 20.13 -36.31
C PRO A 166 30.49 21.39 -36.26
N THR A 167 30.82 21.83 -35.04
CA THR A 167 31.89 22.79 -34.78
C THR A 167 32.99 22.08 -34.01
N THR A 168 34.23 22.18 -34.47
CA THR A 168 35.43 21.61 -33.86
C THR A 168 35.94 22.40 -32.65
N THR A 169 36.64 21.68 -31.74
CA THR A 169 37.46 22.14 -30.57
C THR A 169 36.65 22.24 -29.25
N GLU A 170 36.98 21.69 -28.08
CA GLU A 170 38.23 21.22 -27.43
C GLU A 170 37.91 20.11 -26.40
N ALA A 171 38.87 19.26 -26.01
CA ALA A 171 38.68 18.12 -25.11
C ALA A 171 38.76 18.52 -23.61
N PRO A 172 37.86 18.03 -22.73
CA PRO A 172 38.07 18.09 -21.28
C PRO A 172 38.71 16.80 -20.73
N SER A 173 39.46 17.00 -19.65
CA SER A 173 40.41 16.10 -19.00
C SER A 173 39.92 14.69 -18.64
N ALA A 174 40.86 13.75 -18.74
CA ALA A 174 40.76 12.38 -18.23
C ALA A 174 40.40 12.34 -16.74
N THR A 175 39.32 11.63 -16.40
CA THR A 175 39.10 11.04 -15.07
C THR A 175 40.18 9.99 -14.83
N ALA A 176 40.95 10.15 -13.76
CA ALA A 176 41.94 9.17 -13.34
C ALA A 176 41.24 7.85 -12.98
N ASP A 177 41.72 6.74 -13.53
CA ASP A 177 41.29 5.40 -13.13
C ASP A 177 41.50 5.20 -11.62
N VAL A 178 40.42 4.85 -10.91
CA VAL A 178 40.48 4.44 -9.51
C VAL A 178 41.21 3.09 -9.45
N PRO A 179 42.31 2.96 -8.68
CA PRO A 179 43.04 1.69 -8.60
C PRO A 179 42.13 0.56 -8.12
N ALA A 180 42.36 -0.65 -8.64
CA ALA A 180 41.79 -1.85 -8.04
C ALA A 180 42.14 -1.83 -6.54
N ASN A 181 41.14 -2.07 -5.69
CA ASN A 181 41.14 -1.97 -4.22
C ASN A 181 40.74 -0.60 -3.62
N CYS A 182 40.38 0.40 -4.44
CA CYS A 182 39.92 1.69 -3.93
C CYS A 182 38.42 1.95 -4.24
N HIS A 183 37.70 2.62 -3.33
CA HIS A 183 36.34 3.12 -3.54
C HIS A 183 36.14 4.49 -2.87
N THR A 184 35.14 5.25 -3.34
CA THR A 184 34.79 6.57 -2.80
C THR A 184 33.39 6.58 -2.18
N HIS A 185 33.23 7.30 -1.07
CA HIS A 185 31.92 7.61 -0.49
C HIS A 185 31.41 9.00 -0.90
N GLU A 186 30.15 9.30 -0.59
CA GLU A 186 29.55 10.62 -0.79
C GLU A 186 30.35 11.67 0.02
N GLY A 187 31.04 12.58 -0.69
CA GLY A 187 32.08 13.46 -0.13
C GLY A 187 33.41 13.42 -0.88
N GLY A 188 33.60 12.45 -1.78
CA GLY A 188 34.76 12.37 -2.69
C GLY A 188 36.04 11.84 -2.04
N GLU A 189 35.95 11.31 -0.82
CA GLU A 189 37.08 10.73 -0.09
C GLU A 189 37.37 9.31 -0.58
N LEU A 190 38.64 9.04 -0.94
CA LEU A 190 39.10 7.78 -1.52
C LEU A 190 39.65 6.83 -0.44
N HIS A 191 39.07 5.65 -0.30
CA HIS A 191 39.53 4.59 0.59
C HIS A 191 40.12 3.43 -0.20
N CYS A 192 41.35 3.03 0.11
CA CYS A 192 42.03 1.87 -0.49
C CYS A 192 42.33 0.80 0.57
N THR A 193 42.02 -0.47 0.27
CA THR A 193 42.30 -1.64 1.14
C THR A 193 43.54 -2.41 0.73
#